data_AF-A0A1Y0ERC0-F1
#
_entry.id   AF-A0A1Y0ERC0-F1
#
_cell.length_a   1.000
_cell.length_b   1.000
_cell.length_c   1.000
_cell.angle_alpha   90.00
_cell.angle_beta   90.00
_cell.angle_gamma   90.00
#
_symmetry.space_group_name_H-M   'P 1'
#
loop_
_entity.id
_entity.type
_entity.pdbx_description
1 polymer ?
#
loop_
_entity_poly.entity_id
_entity_poly.type
_entity_poly.pdbx_seq_one_letter_code
_entity_poly.pdbx_strand_id
1 'polypeptide(L)'
;MGVMFTQLLKEEAHRNRALLDMARERPCLMRVKGVCRNGMQTTVAAHSNQAKHGKGAMRKANDEWSVWACYPCHVWLDQGMASREAKRKAFDEAHARQVRAWEKVAADPSEKAQSREAARWALGQLARPH
;
A
#
# COMPACT_ATOMS: atom_id res chain seq x y z
N MET A 1 -35.24 15.17 26.68
CA MET A 1 -34.66 13.89 26.22
C MET A 1 -33.79 14.21 25.00
N GLY A 2 -32.48 14.37 25.21
CA GLY A 2 -31.54 14.73 24.14
C GLY A 2 -31.06 13.48 23.40
N VAL A 3 -31.34 13.39 22.10
CA VAL A 3 -30.71 12.40 21.21
C VAL A 3 -29.23 12.75 21.09
N MET A 4 -28.36 11.88 21.63
CA MET A 4 -26.93 11.93 21.35
C MET A 4 -26.73 11.56 19.88
N PHE A 5 -26.59 12.56 19.01
CA PHE A 5 -25.98 12.38 17.71
C PHE A 5 -24.50 12.05 17.94
N THR A 6 -24.19 10.75 18.03
CA THR A 6 -22.81 10.29 17.84
C THR A 6 -22.46 10.59 16.39
N GLN A 7 -21.84 11.74 16.16
CA GLN A 7 -21.08 12.00 14.95
C GLN A 7 -20.15 10.80 14.78
N LEU A 8 -20.42 9.93 13.80
CA LEU A 8 -19.51 8.87 13.40
C LEU A 8 -18.24 9.58 12.93
N LEU A 9 -17.27 9.72 13.83
CA LEU A 9 -15.98 10.32 13.53
C LEU A 9 -15.36 9.45 12.44
N LYS A 10 -15.21 10.02 11.26
CA LYS A 10 -14.53 9.37 10.14
C LYS A 10 -13.07 9.17 10.57
N GLU A 11 -12.66 7.91 10.70
CA GLU A 11 -11.32 7.54 11.11
C GLU A 11 -10.27 8.34 10.31
N GLU A 12 -9.25 8.87 11.00
CA GLU A 12 -8.21 9.68 10.36
C GLU A 12 -7.42 8.84 9.35
N ALA A 13 -6.83 9.48 8.34
CA ALA A 13 -5.98 8.77 7.39
C ALA A 13 -4.57 8.60 7.93
N HIS A 14 -4.08 7.37 8.00
CA HIS A 14 -2.66 7.13 8.26
C HIS A 14 -1.86 7.50 7.02
N ARG A 15 -1.03 8.53 7.15
CA ARG A 15 -0.22 9.08 6.04
C ARG A 15 1.25 9.09 6.40
N ASN A 16 2.08 8.65 5.45
CA ASN A 16 3.52 8.68 5.59
C ASN A 16 4.16 8.91 4.21
N ARG A 17 4.60 10.14 3.97
CA ARG A 17 5.14 10.52 2.66
C ARG A 17 6.43 9.77 2.32
N ALA A 18 7.31 9.58 3.30
CA ALA A 18 8.55 8.84 3.13
C ALA A 18 8.31 7.38 2.73
N LEU A 19 7.25 6.75 3.26
CA LEU A 19 6.85 5.40 2.86
C LEU A 19 6.47 5.32 1.38
N LEU A 20 5.71 6.32 0.89
CA LEU A 20 5.29 6.37 -0.50
C LEU A 20 6.47 6.66 -1.44
N ASP A 21 7.33 7.60 -1.08
CA ASP A 21 8.51 7.97 -1.89
C ASP A 21 9.55 6.84 -1.93
N MET A 22 9.62 5.98 -0.90
CA MET A 22 10.49 4.79 -0.86
C MET A 22 10.24 3.81 -2.01
N ALA A 23 9.06 3.84 -2.64
CA ALA A 23 8.73 2.95 -3.75
C ALA A 23 9.54 3.22 -5.02
N ARG A 24 10.08 4.43 -5.19
CA ARG A 24 10.88 4.79 -6.37
C ARG A 24 12.10 3.89 -6.46
N GLU A 25 12.39 3.41 -7.67
CA GLU A 25 13.54 2.53 -7.96
C GLU A 25 13.51 1.18 -7.22
N ARG A 26 12.37 0.79 -6.63
CA ARG A 26 12.17 -0.53 -6.05
C ARG A 26 11.64 -1.52 -7.07
N PRO A 27 11.85 -2.84 -6.87
CA PRO A 27 11.25 -3.86 -7.70
C PRO A 27 9.72 -3.84 -7.57
N CYS A 28 9.02 -4.11 -8.68
CA CYS A 28 7.59 -4.33 -8.67
C CYS A 28 7.24 -5.60 -7.86
N LEU A 29 6.40 -5.46 -6.85
CA LEU A 29 5.91 -6.54 -6.01
C LEU A 29 4.51 -7.02 -6.42
N MET A 30 3.79 -6.28 -7.26
CA MET A 30 2.51 -6.73 -7.83
C MET A 30 2.67 -8.00 -8.69
N ARG A 31 3.67 -8.05 -9.58
CA ARG A 31 4.06 -9.24 -10.38
C ARG A 31 2.90 -9.92 -11.12
N VAL A 32 1.92 -9.14 -11.60
CA VAL A 32 0.79 -9.67 -12.36
C VAL A 32 1.27 -10.32 -13.64
N LYS A 33 0.98 -11.63 -13.82
CA LYS A 33 1.41 -12.42 -14.99
C LYS A 33 0.86 -11.80 -16.28
N GLY A 34 1.72 -11.67 -17.30
CA GLY A 34 1.36 -11.07 -18.60
C GLY A 34 1.25 -9.54 -18.59
N VAL A 35 1.33 -8.89 -17.43
CA VAL A 35 1.24 -7.42 -17.29
C VAL A 35 2.57 -6.83 -16.79
N CYS A 36 3.20 -7.48 -15.82
CA CYS A 36 4.39 -6.96 -15.17
C CYS A 36 5.58 -6.91 -16.13
N ARG A 37 6.23 -5.74 -16.20
CA ARG A 37 7.47 -5.54 -16.97
C ARG A 37 8.74 -5.73 -16.16
N ASN A 38 8.64 -6.03 -14.86
CA ASN A 38 9.76 -6.21 -13.93
C ASN A 38 10.79 -5.06 -13.82
N GLY A 39 10.52 -3.90 -14.43
CA GLY A 39 11.36 -2.70 -14.30
C GLY A 39 11.14 -1.97 -12.97
N MET A 40 12.14 -1.19 -12.57
CA MET A 40 12.14 -0.40 -11.32
C MET A 40 11.88 1.10 -11.56
N GLN A 41 12.15 1.59 -12.78
CA GLN A 41 12.11 3.01 -13.15
C GLN A 41 10.72 3.65 -13.01
N THR A 42 9.66 2.84 -13.10
CA THR A 42 8.26 3.30 -13.04
C THR A 42 7.56 2.90 -11.75
N THR A 43 8.30 2.38 -10.77
CA THR A 43 7.70 1.86 -9.55
C THR A 43 7.21 3.01 -8.67
N VAL A 44 5.96 2.90 -8.23
CA VAL A 44 5.30 3.81 -7.29
C VAL A 44 4.61 3.01 -6.19
N ALA A 45 4.23 3.68 -5.10
CA ALA A 45 3.36 3.09 -4.08
C ALA A 45 1.91 3.11 -4.58
N ALA A 46 1.40 1.96 -5.02
CA ALA A 46 0.02 1.77 -5.42
C ALA A 46 -0.83 1.40 -4.20
N HIS A 47 -1.81 2.23 -3.86
CA HIS A 47 -2.72 2.00 -2.74
C HIS A 47 -3.72 0.87 -3.02
N SER A 48 -4.18 0.21 -1.96
CA SER A 48 -5.29 -0.73 -2.04
C SER A 48 -6.58 -0.07 -2.53
N ASN A 49 -7.36 -0.82 -3.32
CA ASN A 49 -8.72 -0.45 -3.73
C ASN A 49 -9.81 -1.07 -2.83
N GLN A 50 -9.44 -1.59 -1.66
CA GLN A 50 -10.36 -2.29 -0.74
C GLN A 50 -10.84 -1.36 0.38
N ALA A 51 -12.16 -1.34 0.62
CA ALA A 51 -12.77 -0.52 1.68
C ALA A 51 -12.22 -0.85 3.08
N LYS A 52 -11.95 -2.14 3.36
CA LYS A 52 -11.35 -2.61 4.63
C LYS A 52 -9.98 -2.00 4.96
N HIS A 53 -9.32 -1.35 4.00
CA HIS A 53 -8.02 -0.67 4.17
C HIS A 53 -8.17 0.87 4.30
N GLY A 54 -9.38 1.37 4.58
CA GLY A 54 -9.67 2.81 4.68
C GLY A 54 -9.86 3.51 3.33
N LYS A 55 -10.09 2.76 2.23
CA LYS A 55 -10.46 3.33 0.91
C LYS A 55 -11.88 3.89 0.96
N GLY A 56 -12.07 5.12 0.50
CA GLY A 56 -13.40 5.75 0.33
C GLY A 56 -13.56 6.41 -1.03
N ALA A 57 -14.73 7.00 -1.33
CA ALA A 57 -15.03 7.61 -2.63
C ALA A 57 -13.97 8.64 -3.08
N MET A 58 -13.61 9.59 -2.21
CA MET A 58 -12.59 10.62 -2.45
C MET A 58 -11.34 10.42 -1.57
N ARG A 59 -11.08 9.18 -1.13
CA ARG A 59 -9.98 8.86 -0.22
C ARG A 59 -9.22 7.64 -0.71
N LYS A 60 -7.89 7.74 -0.72
CA LYS A 60 -6.99 6.60 -0.87
C LYS A 60 -6.95 5.80 0.43
N ALA A 61 -6.73 4.48 0.33
CA ALA A 61 -6.44 3.64 1.50
C ALA A 61 -5.32 4.24 2.37
N ASN A 62 -5.23 3.80 3.62
CA ASN A 62 -4.13 4.20 4.50
C ASN A 62 -2.78 3.77 3.88
N ASP A 63 -1.71 4.52 4.14
CA ASP A 63 -0.45 4.37 3.38
C ASP A 63 0.27 3.04 3.63
N GLU A 64 0.08 2.41 4.80
CA GLU A 64 0.53 1.05 5.10
C GLU A 64 -0.16 -0.02 4.23
N TRP A 65 -1.28 0.31 3.59
CA TRP A 65 -1.96 -0.52 2.59
C TRP A 65 -1.61 -0.11 1.17
N SER A 66 -0.31 -0.01 0.90
CA SER A 66 0.25 0.23 -0.44
C SER A 66 1.21 -0.88 -0.86
N VAL A 67 1.49 -0.99 -2.16
CA VAL A 67 2.44 -1.95 -2.75
C VAL A 67 3.30 -1.25 -3.78
N TRP A 68 4.59 -1.57 -3.83
CA TRP A 68 5.49 -1.16 -4.91
C TRP A 68 5.04 -1.79 -6.23
N ALA A 69 4.55 -0.97 -7.16
CA ALA A 69 4.02 -1.41 -8.43
C ALA A 69 4.64 -0.61 -9.58
N CYS A 70 5.15 -1.31 -10.60
CA CYS A 70 5.50 -0.65 -11.86
C CYS A 70 4.24 -0.15 -12.58
N TYR A 71 4.43 0.80 -13.50
CA TYR A 71 3.31 1.48 -14.17
C TYR A 71 2.25 0.53 -14.75
N PRO A 72 2.59 -0.53 -15.52
CA PRO A 72 1.58 -1.45 -16.07
C PRO A 72 0.77 -2.19 -15.00
N CYS A 73 1.42 -2.63 -13.91
CA CYS A 73 0.73 -3.31 -12.81
C CYS A 73 -0.17 -2.34 -12.04
N HIS A 74 0.27 -1.10 -11.87
CA HIS A 74 -0.53 -0.06 -11.23
C HIS A 74 -1.79 0.26 -12.05
N VAL A 75 -1.65 0.46 -13.36
CA VAL A 75 -2.80 0.66 -14.27
C VAL A 75 -3.73 -0.55 -14.26
N TRP A 76 -3.20 -1.78 -14.28
CA TRP A 76 -4.01 -2.98 -14.19
C TRP A 76 -4.83 -3.04 -12.90
N LEU A 77 -4.23 -2.68 -11.76
CA LEU A 77 -4.91 -2.66 -10.46
C LEU A 77 -6.07 -1.65 -10.46
N ASP A 78 -5.82 -0.41 -10.90
CA ASP A 78 -6.80 0.66 -10.79
C ASP A 78 -7.85 0.63 -11.91
N GLN A 79 -7.42 0.39 -13.14
CA GLN A 79 -8.24 0.62 -14.34
C GLN A 79 -8.41 -0.63 -15.21
N GLY A 80 -7.63 -1.70 -14.96
CA GLY A 80 -7.70 -2.92 -15.77
C GLY A 80 -9.06 -3.63 -15.73
N MET A 81 -9.34 -4.45 -16.74
CA MET A 81 -10.63 -5.14 -16.91
C MET A 81 -10.80 -6.41 -16.05
N ALA A 82 -9.78 -6.79 -15.27
CA ALA A 82 -9.87 -7.94 -14.38
C ALA A 82 -10.97 -7.74 -13.33
N SER A 83 -11.58 -8.85 -12.88
CA SER A 83 -12.62 -8.80 -11.86
C SER A 83 -12.10 -8.15 -10.57
N ARG A 84 -13.00 -7.53 -9.81
CA ARG A 84 -12.65 -6.93 -8.50
C ARG A 84 -12.01 -7.96 -7.57
N GLU A 85 -12.51 -9.20 -7.59
CA GLU A 85 -11.97 -10.30 -6.80
C GLU A 85 -10.53 -10.66 -7.21
N ALA A 86 -10.26 -10.81 -8.51
CA ALA A 86 -8.92 -11.10 -9.00
C ALA A 86 -7.91 -10.00 -8.62
N LYS A 87 -8.33 -8.74 -8.71
CA LYS A 87 -7.53 -7.58 -8.27
C LYS A 87 -7.26 -7.60 -6.77
N ARG A 88 -8.27 -7.93 -5.94
CA ARG A 88 -8.12 -8.07 -4.48
C ARG A 88 -7.12 -9.15 -4.13
N LYS A 89 -7.29 -10.35 -4.70
CA LYS A 89 -6.37 -11.48 -4.48
C LYS A 89 -4.94 -11.14 -4.87
N ALA A 90 -4.75 -10.54 -6.05
CA ALA A 90 -3.44 -10.11 -6.51
C ALA A 90 -2.80 -9.06 -5.58
N PHE A 91 -3.61 -8.10 -5.11
CA PHE A 91 -3.14 -7.09 -4.15
C PHE A 91 -2.76 -7.72 -2.81
N ASP A 92 -3.59 -8.60 -2.24
CA ASP A 92 -3.33 -9.23 -0.94
C ASP A 92 -2.05 -10.07 -0.99
N GLU A 93 -1.84 -10.84 -2.06
CA GLU A 93 -0.58 -11.57 -2.28
C GLU A 93 0.62 -10.63 -2.44
N ALA A 94 0.44 -9.49 -3.12
CA ALA A 94 1.50 -8.50 -3.32
C ALA A 94 1.83 -7.72 -2.04
N HIS A 95 0.83 -7.46 -1.20
CA HIS A 95 0.99 -6.79 0.07
C HIS A 95 1.73 -7.69 1.08
N ALA A 96 1.48 -8.99 1.08
CA ALA A 96 2.31 -9.94 1.83
C ALA A 96 3.80 -9.88 1.42
N ARG A 97 4.09 -9.67 0.13
CA ARG A 97 5.47 -9.43 -0.35
C ARG A 97 5.99 -8.06 0.08
N GLN A 98 5.14 -7.03 0.09
CA GLN A 98 5.48 -5.69 0.53
C GLN A 98 5.87 -5.65 2.02
N VAL A 99 5.13 -6.35 2.87
CA VAL A 99 5.46 -6.48 4.31
C VAL A 99 6.87 -7.05 4.48
N ARG A 100 7.17 -8.16 3.79
CA ARG A 100 8.53 -8.74 3.81
C ARG A 100 9.61 -7.80 3.26
N ALA A 101 9.26 -6.97 2.28
CA ALA A 101 10.19 -5.98 1.75
C ALA A 101 10.45 -4.85 2.78
N TRP A 102 9.44 -4.40 3.50
CA TRP A 102 9.60 -3.43 4.59
C TRP A 102 10.37 -4.01 5.77
N GLU A 103 10.17 -5.27 6.14
CA GLU A 103 10.99 -5.95 7.16
C GLU A 103 12.48 -5.89 6.81
N LYS A 104 12.82 -6.21 5.54
CA LYS A 104 14.20 -6.12 5.05
C LYS A 104 14.73 -4.70 5.11
N VAL A 105 13.97 -3.72 4.61
CA VAL A 105 14.38 -2.31 4.65
C VAL A 105 14.58 -1.85 6.10
N ALA A 106 13.70 -2.21 7.02
CA ALA A 106 13.79 -1.81 8.41
C ALA A 106 15.05 -2.36 9.12
N ALA A 107 15.49 -3.57 8.73
CA ALA A 107 16.63 -4.27 9.33
C ALA A 107 17.99 -3.94 8.68
N ASP A 108 18.00 -3.49 7.42
CA ASP A 108 19.23 -3.24 6.67
C ASP A 108 19.85 -1.88 7.05
N PRO A 109 21.06 -1.83 7.66
CA PRO A 109 21.70 -0.57 8.03
C PRO A 109 22.20 0.25 6.84
N SER A 110 22.31 -0.31 5.64
CA SER A 110 22.70 0.40 4.42
C SER A 110 21.57 1.25 3.83
N GLU A 111 20.33 0.99 4.23
CA GLU A 111 19.16 1.77 3.83
C GLU A 111 19.13 3.15 4.51
N LYS A 112 18.59 4.15 3.79
CA LYS A 112 18.42 5.50 4.34
C LYS A 112 17.64 5.45 5.65
N ALA A 113 18.11 6.15 6.69
CA ALA A 113 17.44 6.17 8.00
C ALA A 113 15.93 6.44 7.90
N GLN A 114 15.54 7.42 7.09
CA GLN A 114 14.15 7.75 6.81
C GLN A 114 13.35 6.59 6.20
N SER A 115 13.95 5.82 5.28
CA SER A 115 13.30 4.64 4.70
C SER A 115 13.11 3.54 5.74
N ARG A 116 14.10 3.32 6.61
CA ARG A 116 14.02 2.36 7.71
C ARG A 116 12.92 2.74 8.71
N GLU A 117 12.83 4.01 9.07
CA GLU A 117 11.79 4.55 9.95
C GLU A 117 10.40 4.43 9.34
N ALA A 118 10.24 4.79 8.06
CA ALA A 118 8.98 4.64 7.35
C ALA A 118 8.54 3.18 7.23
N ALA A 119 9.48 2.26 6.97
CA ALA A 119 9.20 0.83 6.96
C ALA A 119 8.75 0.33 8.35
N ARG A 120 9.44 0.71 9.44
CA ARG A 120 9.03 0.40 10.81
C ARG A 120 7.66 0.97 11.15
N TRP A 121 7.37 2.19 10.70
CA TRP A 121 6.05 2.81 10.87
C TRP A 121 4.96 1.97 10.20
N ALA A 122 5.14 1.56 8.94
CA ALA A 122 4.16 0.74 8.23
C ALA A 122 3.90 -0.61 8.93
N LEU A 123 4.97 -1.30 9.35
CA LEU A 123 4.87 -2.55 10.11
C LEU A 123 4.15 -2.35 11.44
N GLY A 124 4.42 -1.25 12.13
CA GLY A 124 3.73 -0.88 13.37
C GLY A 124 2.23 -0.64 13.16
N GLN A 125 1.83 0.02 12.07
CA GLN A 125 0.42 0.24 11.75
C GLN A 125 -0.33 -1.07 11.44
N LEU A 126 0.33 -2.01 10.77
CA LEU A 126 -0.25 -3.32 10.44
C LEU A 126 -0.38 -4.24 11.66
N ALA A 127 0.44 -4.03 12.70
CA ALA A 127 0.35 -4.78 13.96
C ALA A 127 -0.76 -4.26 14.90
N ARG A 128 -1.37 -3.11 14.61
CA ARG A 128 -2.49 -2.58 15.40
C ARG A 128 -3.77 -3.36 15.10
N PRO A 129 -4.65 -3.56 16.10
CA PRO A 129 -6.00 -4.05 15.84
C PRO A 129 -6.80 -2.99 15.06
N HIS A 130 -7.48 -3.42 13.99
CA HIS A 130 -8.38 -2.61 13.15
C HIS A 130 -9.79 -3.18 13.20
#